data_AF-A0ABD4BA41-F1
#
_entry.id   AF-A0ABD4BA41-F1
#
_cell.length_a   1.000
_cell.length_b   1.000
_cell.length_c   1.000
_cell.angle_alpha   90.00
_cell.angle_beta   90.00
_cell.angle_gamma   90.00
#
_symmetry.space_group_name_H-M   'P 1'
#
loop_
_entity.id
_entity.type
_entity.pdbx_description
1 polymer ?
#
loop_
_entity_poly.entity_id
_entity_poly.type
_entity_poly.pdbx_seq_one_letter_code
_entity_poly.pdbx_strand_id
1 'polypeptide(L)' 'MDKFDRAILDILQTDCTRSVADIAERIGLGSTACWRRIQKLEEAGIIDRRVALLERVGQRLCSHPHQPAQRRLA' A
#
# COMPACT_ATOMS: atom_id res chain seq x y z
N MET A 1 -1.74 9.76 -11.96
CA MET A 1 -1.92 8.43 -11.34
C MET A 1 -3.20 7.82 -11.89
N ASP A 2 -3.14 6.58 -12.36
CA ASP A 2 -4.33 5.87 -12.85
C ASP A 2 -5.23 5.40 -11.69
N LYS A 3 -6.51 5.15 -11.99
CA LYS A 3 -7.46 4.60 -11.01
C LYS A 3 -6.97 3.26 -10.43
N PHE A 4 -6.29 2.46 -11.25
CA PHE A 4 -5.71 1.20 -10.84
C PHE A 4 -4.53 1.37 -9.89
N ASP A 5 -3.66 2.36 -10.12
CA ASP A 5 -2.54 2.64 -9.20
C ASP A 5 -3.08 2.99 -7.81
N ARG A 6 -4.17 3.78 -7.76
CA ARG A 6 -4.82 4.16 -6.52
C ARG A 6 -5.44 2.96 -5.80
N ALA A 7 -6.07 2.05 -6.54
CA ALA A 7 -6.62 0.82 -5.99
C ALA A 7 -5.51 -0.13 -5.50
N ILE A 8 -4.38 -0.22 -6.20
CA ILE A 8 -3.19 -0.99 -5.74
C ILE A 8 -2.67 -0.41 -4.42
N LEU A 9 -2.54 0.91 -4.32
CA LEU A 9 -2.11 1.60 -3.11
C LEU A 9 -3.09 1.39 -1.96
N ASP A 10 -4.40 1.43 -2.22
CA ASP A 10 -5.45 1.18 -1.22
C ASP A 10 -5.39 -0.26 -0.68
N ILE A 11 -5.23 -1.24 -1.58
CA ILE A 11 -5.07 -2.65 -1.21
C ILE A 11 -3.77 -2.86 -0.43
N LEU A 12 -2.65 -2.28 -0.88
CA LEU A 12 -1.37 -2.38 -0.19
C LEU A 12 -1.42 -1.72 1.19
N GLN A 13 -2.06 -0.56 1.33
CA GLN A 13 -2.23 0.10 2.64
C GLN A 13 -3.09 -0.73 3.59
N THR A 14 -4.10 -1.43 3.06
CA THR A 14 -4.97 -2.29 3.86
C THR A 14 -4.30 -3.62 4.21
N ASP A 15 -3.57 -4.22 3.26
CA ASP A 15 -3.02 -5.56 3.37
C ASP A 15 -1.77 -5.72 2.49
N CYS A 16 -0.61 -5.42 3.08
CA CYS A 16 0.69 -5.57 2.41
C CYS A 16 1.11 -7.04 2.22
N THR A 17 0.46 -7.98 2.90
CA THR A 17 0.79 -9.41 2.91
C THR A 17 0.37 -10.15 1.64
N ARG A 18 -0.59 -9.60 0.89
CA ARG A 18 -1.04 -10.17 -0.37
C ARG A 18 0.03 -10.07 -1.47
N SER A 19 0.13 -11.15 -2.24
CA SER A 19 0.98 -11.24 -3.43
C SER A 19 0.46 -10.33 -4.54
N VAL A 20 1.36 -9.86 -5.40
CA VAL A 20 1.03 -9.01 -6.56
C VAL A 20 -0.03 -9.64 -7.47
N ALA A 21 -0.04 -10.97 -7.59
CA ALA A 21 -1.05 -11.71 -8.34
C ALA A 21 -2.46 -11.60 -7.75
N ASP A 22 -2.60 -11.67 -6.41
CA ASP A 22 -3.89 -11.55 -5.71
C ASP A 22 -4.43 -10.12 -5.79
N ILE A 23 -3.53 -9.15 -5.67
CA ILE A 23 -3.86 -7.74 -5.90
C ILE A 23 -4.38 -7.57 -7.32
N ALA A 24 -3.64 -8.06 -8.33
CA ALA A 24 -4.00 -7.98 -9.74
C ALA A 24 -5.39 -8.59 -10.02
N GLU A 25 -5.70 -9.74 -9.42
CA GLU A 25 -7.00 -10.39 -9.52
C GLU A 25 -8.13 -9.52 -8.95
N ARG A 26 -7.94 -8.90 -7.78
CA ARG A 26 -8.94 -7.99 -7.16
C ARG A 26 -9.22 -6.73 -7.96
N ILE A 27 -8.22 -6.17 -8.63
CA ILE A 27 -8.38 -5.00 -9.51
C ILE A 27 -8.77 -5.36 -10.95
N GLY A 28 -8.85 -6.65 -11.30
CA GLY A 28 -9.20 -7.09 -12.65
C GLY A 28 -8.11 -6.79 -13.68
N LEU A 29 -6.84 -6.84 -13.26
CA LEU A 29 -5.66 -6.57 -14.09
C LEU A 29 -4.80 -7.81 -14.23
N GLY A 30 -4.05 -7.89 -15.33
CA GLY A 30 -3.04 -8.93 -15.50
C GLY A 30 -1.88 -8.74 -14.51
N SER A 31 -1.39 -9.84 -13.93
CA SER A 31 -0.29 -9.86 -12.95
C SER A 31 0.96 -9.11 -13.44
N THR A 32 1.28 -9.24 -14.73
CA THR A 32 2.41 -8.54 -15.38
C THR A 32 2.22 -7.02 -15.43
N ALA A 33 0.99 -6.55 -15.67
CA ALA A 33 0.68 -5.12 -15.69
C ALA A 33 0.71 -4.53 -14.27
N CYS A 34 0.18 -5.27 -13.29
CA CYS A 34 0.21 -4.87 -11.88
C CYS A 34 1.66 -4.73 -11.38
N TRP A 35 2.53 -5.69 -11.68
CA TRP A 35 3.93 -5.64 -11.29
C TRP A 35 4.67 -4.43 -11.88
N ARG A 36 4.50 -4.15 -13.18
CA ARG A 36 5.07 -2.96 -13.82
C ARG A 36 4.60 -1.65 -13.17
N ARG A 37 3.33 -1.59 -12.74
CA ARG A 37 2.80 -0.40 -12.05
C ARG A 37 3.40 -0.25 -10.66
N ILE A 38 3.49 -1.33 -9.88
CA ILE A 38 4.14 -1.31 -8.56
C ILE A 38 5.58 -0.83 -8.69
N GLN A 39 6.34 -1.38 -9.64
CA GLN A 39 7.73 -0.97 -9.86
C GLN A 39 7.82 0.52 -10.21
N LYS A 40 6.95 1.03 -11.10
CA LYS A 40 6.88 2.48 -11.39
C LYS A 40 6.52 3.32 -10.16
N LEU A 41 5.67 2.82 -9.27
CA LEU A 41 5.27 3.52 -8.06
C LEU A 41 6.40 3.55 -7.01
N GLU A 42 7.21 2.50 -6.96
CA GLU A 42 8.45 2.47 -6.17
C GLU A 42 9.51 3.42 -6.76
N GLU A 43 9.75 3.37 -8.07
CA GLU A 43 10.69 4.26 -8.77
C GLU A 43 10.28 5.74 -8.67
N ALA A 44 8.97 6.02 -8.66
CA ALA A 44 8.43 7.36 -8.47
C ALA A 44 8.47 7.83 -7.00
N GLY A 45 8.90 6.99 -6.06
CA GLY A 45 8.96 7.33 -4.63
C GLY A 45 7.58 7.44 -3.97
N ILE A 46 6.54 6.87 -4.58
CA ILE A 46 5.18 6.86 -4.01
C ILE A 46 5.02 5.72 -3.01
N ILE A 47 5.66 4.58 -3.27
CA ILE A 47 5.79 3.49 -2.31
C ILE A 47 7.15 3.67 -1.63
N ASP A 48 7.15 4.33 -0.47
CA ASP A 48 8.37 4.57 0.32
C ASP A 48 8.86 3.27 0.98
N ARG A 49 7.96 2.52 1.64
CA ARG A 49 8.28 1.29 2.38
C ARG A 49 7.03 0.47 2.69
N ARG A 50 7.18 -0.86 2.68
CA ARG A 50 6.18 -1.80 3.19
C ARG A 50 6.43 -2.02 4.68
N VAL A 51 5.52 -1.54 5.53
CA VAL A 51 5.63 -1.70 6.99
C VAL A 51 4.61 -2.73 7.49
N ALA A 52 5.10 -3.75 8.20
CA ALA A 52 4.23 -4.64 8.96
C ALA A 52 3.88 -3.97 10.29
N LEU A 53 2.62 -3.59 10.46
CA LEU A 53 2.10 -3.02 11.70
C LEU A 53 1.93 -4.16 12.71
N LEU A 54 2.83 -4.25 13.68
CA LEU A 54 2.80 -5.26 14.71
C LEU A 54 2.12 -4.67 15.96
N GLU A 55 0.92 -5.17 16.29
CA GLU A 55 0.31 -4.94 17.61
C GLU A 55 1.10 -5.76 18.64
N ARG A 56 1.72 -5.04 19.58
CA ARG A 56 2.49 -5.64 20.67
C ARG A 56 1.52 -6.26 21.66
N VAL A 57 1.45 -7.60 21.73
CA VAL A 57 0.76 -8.31 22.82
C VAL A 57 1.52 -8.03 24.12
N GLY A 58 1.19 -6.93 24.81
CA GLY A 58 1.63 -6.70 26.19
C GLY A 58 2.34 -5.40 26.56
N GLN A 59 2.22 -4.28 25.83
CA GLN A 59 2.52 -2.98 26.45
C GLN A 59 1.48 -1.91 26.16
N ARG A 60 0.84 -1.52 27.26
CA ARG A 60 0.15 -0.25 27.48
C ARG A 60 1.09 0.91 27.08
N LEU A 61 0.52 1.86 26.32
CA LEU A 61 1.02 3.22 26.08
C LEU A 61 2.13 3.40 25.02
N CYS A 62 1.70 3.62 23.77
CA CYS A 62 2.31 4.61 22.88
C CYS A 62 1.17 5.41 22.25
N SER A 63 0.80 6.51 22.89
CA SER A 63 -0.15 7.50 22.38
C SER A 63 0.41 8.21 21.17
N HIS A 64 0.17 7.68 19.97
CA HIS A 64 -0.06 8.46 18.75
C HIS A 64 -1.05 7.67 17.89
N PRO A 65 -2.24 8.22 17.56
CA PRO A 65 -3.07 7.59 16.57
C PRO A 65 -2.26 7.53 15.28
N HIS A 66 -2.25 6.36 14.66
CA HIS A 66 -1.73 6.16 13.31
C HIS A 66 -2.55 7.03 12.36
N GLN A 67 -2.19 8.31 12.25
CA GLN A 67 -2.81 9.27 11.38
C GLN A 67 -2.11 9.11 10.03
N PRO A 68 -2.71 8.44 9.03
CA PRO A 68 -2.16 8.48 7.69
C PRO A 68 -2.22 9.93 7.25
N ALA A 69 -1.09 10.62 7.33
CA ALA A 69 -0.92 11.97 6.85
C ALA A 69 -1.11 11.94 5.33
N GLN A 70 -2.36 12.00 4.88
CA GLN A 70 -2.75 12.47 3.57
C GLN A 70 -2.36 13.94 3.51
N ARG A 71 -1.06 14.17 3.29
CA ARG A 71 -0.47 15.48 3.16
C ARG A 71 -0.99 16.07 1.85
N ARG A 72 -1.90 17.04 2.01
CA ARG A 72 -2.35 18.08 1.07
C ARG A 72 -1.54 18.15 -0.23
N LEU A 73 -2.23 18.18 -1.37
CA LEU A 73 -1.87 19.11 -2.43
C LEU A 73 -3.03 20.08 -2.64
N ALA A 74 -2.69 21.36 -2.44
CA ALA A 74 -3.40 22.50 -2.97
C ALA A 74 -3.18 22.58 -4.50
#